data_AF-A0A927Z4Z1-F1
#
_entry.id   AF-A0A927Z4Z1-F1
#
_cell.length_a   1.000
_cell.length_b   1.000
_cell.length_c   1.000
_cell.angle_alpha   90.00
_cell.angle_beta   90.00
_cell.angle_gamma   90.00
#
_symmetry.space_group_name_H-M   'P 1'
#
loop_
_entity.id
_entity.type
_entity.pdbx_description
1 polymer ?
#
loop_
_entity_poly.entity_id
_entity_poly.type
_entity_poly.pdbx_seq_one_letter_code
_entity_poly.pdbx_strand_id
1 'polypeptide(L)'
;MEISYGLNPDSCQHLHIEPRGNMNVFRANFKSLSQLHLFLNANPTVNTNIFYTQKSINSSAKFAGEPLDVAIGYCVGGYEKDFSMFVKLKKDIDRVNIRHVHSRKVRPSVVGSRPNVPAYVAGAPKSMYRMDRVREKKFITIYINLAYANDTSEDQIRNRGILTLNLIKILENNDYGVNLKVFETCMVGREVFAATIGISRPGELLNVKKCYYPLCGKEFLRRVMCRIKESMPFKENWHMSYGQLLSDKHSRIIMDIPEDAIVIGSPAEMGILGADIYEDADRFLEKLNLNKEIVVPSYVKESKEEETR
;
A
#
# COMPACT_ATOMS: atom_id res chain seq x y z
N MET A 1 20.01 4.25 38.12
CA MET A 1 20.16 4.24 36.65
C MET A 1 19.13 3.23 36.15
N GLU A 2 17.92 3.70 35.83
CA GLU A 2 16.81 2.83 35.41
C GLU A 2 17.13 2.29 34.01
N ILE A 3 17.13 0.96 33.89
CA ILE A 3 17.31 0.26 32.63
C ILE A 3 16.02 0.46 31.84
N SER A 4 16.05 1.26 30.78
CA SER A 4 14.88 1.47 29.92
C SER A 4 14.66 0.23 29.07
N TYR A 5 13.79 -0.66 29.52
CA TYR A 5 13.10 -1.58 28.64
C TYR A 5 12.30 -0.73 27.64
N GLY A 6 12.14 -1.16 26.38
CA GLY A 6 11.35 -0.45 25.36
C GLY A 6 9.90 -0.23 25.79
N LEU A 7 8.99 0.12 24.86
CA LEU A 7 7.58 0.30 25.20
C LEU A 7 7.05 -0.90 26.01
N ASN A 8 6.55 -0.65 27.22
CA ASN A 8 5.80 -1.65 27.96
C ASN A 8 4.52 -1.94 27.15
N PRO A 9 4.22 -3.21 26.82
CA PRO A 9 2.97 -3.57 26.14
C PRO A 9 1.73 -2.97 26.80
N ASP A 10 1.70 -2.88 28.14
CA ASP A 10 0.57 -2.34 28.89
C ASP A 10 0.40 -0.82 28.73
N SER A 11 1.44 -0.10 28.30
CA SER A 11 1.42 1.36 28.12
C SER A 11 1.19 1.82 26.68
N CYS A 12 1.22 0.91 25.70
CA CYS A 12 1.06 1.24 24.28
C CYS A 12 -0.21 0.63 23.69
N GLN A 13 -1.24 1.45 23.44
CA GLN A 13 -2.50 1.03 22.81
C GLN A 13 -2.34 0.40 21.40
N HIS A 14 -1.18 0.56 20.78
CA HIS A 14 -0.89 0.06 19.44
C HIS A 14 -0.09 -1.25 19.44
N LEU A 15 0.48 -1.65 20.58
CA LEU A 15 1.35 -2.82 20.70
C LEU A 15 0.58 -4.02 21.27
N HIS A 16 0.62 -5.14 20.57
CA HIS A 16 0.15 -6.43 21.09
C HIS A 16 1.25 -7.47 20.93
N ILE A 17 1.55 -8.22 21.99
CA ILE A 17 2.49 -9.35 21.93
C ILE A 17 1.69 -10.65 21.97
N GLU A 18 1.87 -11.49 20.98
CA GLU A 18 1.16 -12.77 20.84
C GLU A 18 2.19 -13.90 20.68
N PRO A 19 2.22 -14.90 21.57
CA PRO A 19 2.99 -16.11 21.34
C PRO A 19 2.30 -16.94 20.26
N ARG A 20 3.03 -17.27 19.17
CA ARG A 20 2.58 -18.21 18.12
C ARG A 20 3.56 -19.36 18.02
N GLY A 21 3.21 -20.49 18.62
CA GLY A 21 4.10 -21.64 18.74
C GLY A 21 5.36 -21.25 19.52
N ASN A 22 6.52 -21.40 18.88
CA ASN A 22 7.82 -21.04 19.46
C ASN A 22 8.26 -19.59 19.16
N MET A 23 7.38 -18.77 18.57
CA MET A 23 7.69 -17.40 18.17
C MET A 23 6.93 -16.37 19.00
N ASN A 24 7.56 -15.21 19.26
CA ASN A 24 6.92 -14.04 19.84
C ASN A 24 6.61 -13.03 18.72
N VAL A 25 5.34 -12.74 18.48
CA VAL A 25 4.90 -11.78 17.48
C VAL A 25 4.61 -10.44 18.15
N PHE A 26 5.33 -9.41 17.76
CA PHE A 26 5.16 -8.02 18.20
C PHE A 26 4.34 -7.27 17.14
N ARG A 27 3.09 -6.95 17.45
CA ARG A 27 2.14 -6.33 16.53
C ARG A 27 2.00 -4.84 16.80
N ALA A 28 2.17 -4.01 15.77
CA ALA A 28 1.92 -2.57 15.80
C ALA A 28 0.81 -2.18 14.82
N ASN A 29 -0.36 -1.79 15.32
CA ASN A 29 -1.53 -1.54 14.47
C ASN A 29 -1.98 -0.07 14.48
N PHE A 30 -1.89 0.57 13.32
CA PHE A 30 -2.29 1.95 13.08
C PHE A 30 -3.45 2.02 12.08
N LYS A 31 -4.55 2.67 12.47
CA LYS A 31 -5.73 2.87 11.62
C LYS A 31 -5.49 3.88 10.49
N SER A 32 -4.49 4.75 10.63
CA SER A 32 -4.13 5.79 9.66
C SER A 32 -2.70 6.28 9.82
N LEU A 33 -2.16 6.93 8.79
CA LEU A 33 -0.88 7.67 8.87
C LEU A 33 -0.89 8.77 9.94
N SER A 34 -2.03 9.42 10.18
CA SER A 34 -2.16 10.43 11.23
C SER A 34 -1.99 9.83 12.62
N GLN A 35 -2.52 8.62 12.85
CA GLN A 35 -2.32 7.92 14.12
C GLN A 35 -0.87 7.49 14.30
N LEU A 36 -0.22 7.01 13.24
CA LEU A 36 1.21 6.72 13.24
C LEU A 36 2.05 7.97 13.57
N HIS A 37 1.74 9.10 12.95
CA HIS A 37 2.40 10.38 13.22
C HIS A 37 2.25 10.82 14.68
N LEU A 38 1.05 10.70 15.26
CA LEU A 38 0.82 11.00 16.68
C LEU A 38 1.66 10.11 17.60
N PHE A 39 1.72 8.81 17.30
CA PHE A 39 2.54 7.87 18.05
C PHE A 39 4.03 8.25 17.99
N LEU A 40 4.56 8.58 16.81
CA LEU A 40 5.98 8.94 16.64
C LEU A 40 6.32 10.29 17.28
N ASN A 41 5.42 11.27 17.20
CA ASN A 41 5.59 12.57 17.85
C ASN A 41 5.50 12.52 19.37
N ALA A 42 4.82 11.51 19.93
CA ALA A 42 4.88 11.22 21.36
C ALA A 42 6.27 10.71 21.81
N ASN A 43 7.21 10.56 20.86
CA ASN A 43 8.58 10.12 21.05
C ASN A 43 8.66 8.80 21.85
N PRO A 44 8.24 7.69 21.24
CA PRO A 44 8.16 6.41 21.93
C PRO A 44 9.54 5.99 22.47
N THR A 45 9.53 5.37 23.65
CA THR A 45 10.75 4.92 24.33
C THR A 45 11.46 3.87 23.48
N VAL A 46 12.73 4.12 23.19
CA VAL A 46 13.59 3.18 22.45
C VAL A 46 14.09 2.09 23.38
N ASN A 47 14.09 0.86 22.89
CA ASN A 47 14.76 -0.26 23.52
C ASN A 47 16.27 -0.17 23.29
N THR A 48 16.94 0.63 24.12
CA THR A 48 18.38 0.91 24.03
C THR A 48 19.26 -0.30 24.33
N ASN A 49 18.73 -1.32 25.02
CA ASN A 49 19.43 -2.58 25.28
C ASN A 49 19.71 -3.36 23.99
N ILE A 50 18.76 -3.35 23.05
CA ILE A 50 18.92 -3.97 21.74
C ILE A 50 19.48 -2.95 20.74
N PHE A 51 18.89 -1.75 20.68
CA PHE A 51 19.24 -0.70 19.72
C PHE A 51 20.16 0.37 20.32
N TYR A 52 21.35 -0.06 20.74
CA TYR A 52 22.40 0.84 21.23
C TYR A 52 22.87 1.83 20.15
N THR A 53 22.70 1.49 18.86
CA THR A 53 22.80 2.44 17.74
C THR A 53 21.49 2.46 16.95
N GLN A 54 20.77 3.58 16.99
CA GLN A 54 19.52 3.75 16.25
C GLN A 54 19.80 4.10 14.78
N LYS A 55 19.58 3.15 13.87
CA LYS A 55 19.70 3.37 12.42
C LYS A 55 18.62 4.31 11.89
N SER A 56 17.47 4.45 12.56
CA SER A 56 16.47 5.46 12.20
C SER A 56 17.02 6.89 12.30
N ILE A 57 18.02 7.14 13.17
CA ILE A 57 18.65 8.45 13.34
C ILE A 57 19.99 8.50 12.59
N ASN A 58 20.85 7.52 12.84
CA ASN A 58 22.27 7.60 12.47
C ASN A 58 22.59 7.15 11.04
N SER A 59 21.64 6.57 10.29
CA SER A 59 21.91 6.14 8.92
C SER A 59 22.18 7.33 7.99
N SER A 60 23.06 7.13 7.02
CA SER A 60 23.41 8.17 6.05
C SER A 60 22.21 8.59 5.19
N ALA A 61 22.17 9.86 4.77
CA ALA A 61 21.08 10.38 3.94
C ALA A 61 21.00 9.68 2.56
N LYS A 62 22.14 9.24 2.00
CA LYS A 62 22.16 8.47 0.76
C LYS A 62 21.34 7.17 0.90
N PHE A 63 21.51 6.47 2.03
CA PHE A 63 20.80 5.23 2.30
C PHE A 63 19.39 5.49 2.83
N ALA A 64 19.23 6.15 3.98
CA ALA A 64 17.93 6.25 4.64
C ALA A 64 17.08 7.45 4.20
N GLY A 65 17.62 8.34 3.36
CA GLY A 65 16.98 9.60 2.99
C GLY A 65 17.04 10.63 4.11
N GLU A 66 16.11 11.58 4.08
CA GLU A 66 16.03 12.70 5.02
C GLU A 66 16.04 12.25 6.50
N PRO A 67 16.46 13.13 7.43
CA PRO A 67 16.43 12.87 8.87
C PRO A 67 15.06 12.45 9.41
N LEU A 68 15.05 11.79 10.58
CA LEU A 68 13.85 11.17 11.16
C LEU A 68 12.74 12.18 11.46
N ASP A 69 13.07 13.34 12.00
CA ASP A 69 12.12 14.43 12.31
C ASP A 69 11.39 14.92 11.06
N VAL A 70 12.14 15.15 9.98
CA VAL A 70 11.59 15.52 8.67
C VAL A 70 10.73 14.38 8.10
N ALA A 71 11.21 13.13 8.18
CA ALA A 71 10.50 11.95 7.72
C ALA A 71 9.15 11.74 8.44
N ILE A 72 9.10 11.98 9.75
CA ILE A 72 7.84 11.93 10.52
C ILE A 72 6.87 12.99 9.99
N GLY A 73 7.34 14.22 9.74
CA GLY A 73 6.52 15.30 9.19
C GLY A 73 5.83 14.95 7.86
N TYR A 74 6.48 14.17 7.00
CA TYR A 74 5.90 13.73 5.72
C TYR A 74 4.66 12.83 5.86
N CYS A 75 4.45 12.18 7.00
CA CYS A 75 3.25 11.35 7.24
C CYS A 75 1.95 12.18 7.18
N VAL A 76 2.01 13.48 7.46
CA VAL A 76 0.86 14.40 7.43
C VAL A 76 1.04 15.49 6.39
N GLY A 77 2.23 16.09 6.30
CA GLY A 77 2.54 17.18 5.35
C GLY A 77 2.66 16.73 3.89
N GLY A 78 2.82 15.43 3.66
CA GLY A 78 3.05 14.86 2.34
C GLY A 78 4.52 14.90 1.94
N TYR A 79 4.84 14.16 0.88
CA TYR A 79 6.21 13.98 0.37
C TYR A 79 6.28 14.43 -1.09
N GLU A 80 7.27 15.26 -1.40
CA GLU A 80 7.31 15.97 -2.70
C GLU A 80 8.45 15.52 -3.61
N LYS A 81 9.50 14.93 -3.04
CA LYS A 81 10.66 14.48 -3.80
C LYS A 81 10.23 13.48 -4.88
N ASP A 82 10.57 13.77 -6.13
CA ASP A 82 10.24 12.98 -7.33
C ASP A 82 8.74 12.72 -7.58
N PHE A 83 7.86 13.44 -6.87
CA PHE A 83 6.41 13.26 -6.99
C PHE A 83 5.88 13.62 -8.38
N SER A 84 6.47 14.63 -9.04
CA SER A 84 6.09 15.03 -10.40
C SER A 84 6.35 13.92 -11.42
N MET A 85 7.52 13.25 -11.33
CA MET A 85 7.86 12.09 -12.15
C MET A 85 6.91 10.93 -11.88
N PHE A 86 6.63 10.64 -10.61
CA PHE A 86 5.65 9.62 -10.21
C PHE A 86 4.27 9.87 -10.83
N VAL A 87 3.77 11.10 -10.76
CA VAL A 87 2.47 11.47 -11.34
C VAL A 87 2.48 11.35 -12.86
N LYS A 88 3.58 11.69 -13.53
CA LYS A 88 3.71 11.54 -14.98
C LYS A 88 3.61 10.07 -15.40
N LEU A 89 4.47 9.21 -14.84
CA LEU A 89 4.47 7.77 -15.15
C LEU A 89 3.14 7.09 -14.82
N LYS A 90 2.52 7.48 -13.69
CA LYS A 90 1.18 6.99 -13.34
C LYS A 90 0.16 7.39 -14.41
N LYS A 91 0.19 8.63 -14.91
CA LYS A 91 -0.74 9.08 -15.96
C LYS A 91 -0.55 8.29 -17.25
N ASP A 92 0.68 7.98 -17.62
CA ASP A 92 0.99 7.22 -18.84
C ASP A 92 0.40 5.80 -18.76
N ILE A 93 0.64 5.10 -17.66
CA ILE A 93 0.03 3.79 -17.37
C ILE A 93 -1.49 3.85 -17.28
N ASP A 94 -2.04 4.90 -16.66
CA ASP A 94 -3.48 5.08 -16.48
C ASP A 94 -4.25 5.29 -17.80
N ARG A 95 -3.59 5.74 -18.88
CA ARG A 95 -4.22 5.95 -20.20
C ARG A 95 -4.61 4.63 -20.85
N VAL A 96 -3.75 3.62 -20.71
CA VAL A 96 -3.98 2.26 -21.20
C VAL A 96 -5.28 1.69 -20.61
N ASN A 97 -5.53 1.90 -19.31
CA ASN A 97 -6.71 1.40 -18.61
C ASN A 97 -8.06 1.93 -19.16
N ILE A 98 -8.09 3.11 -19.78
CA ILE A 98 -9.34 3.77 -20.22
C ILE A 98 -10.07 2.89 -21.26
N ARG A 99 -9.34 2.09 -22.02
CA ARG A 99 -9.89 1.21 -23.07
C ARG A 99 -10.74 0.06 -22.53
N HIS A 100 -10.63 -0.23 -21.22
CA HIS A 100 -11.21 -1.42 -20.59
C HIS A 100 -12.24 -1.10 -19.50
N VAL A 101 -12.74 0.13 -19.44
CA VAL A 101 -13.72 0.54 -18.42
C VAL A 101 -15.10 -0.04 -18.73
N HIS A 102 -15.66 -0.81 -17.79
CA HIS A 102 -17.04 -1.28 -17.90
C HIS A 102 -18.00 -0.11 -17.58
N SER A 103 -18.46 0.60 -18.61
CA SER A 103 -19.42 1.68 -18.43
C SER A 103 -20.82 1.13 -18.15
N ARG A 104 -21.44 1.62 -17.07
CA ARG A 104 -22.83 1.28 -16.72
C ARG A 104 -23.75 1.77 -17.83
N LYS A 105 -24.51 0.85 -18.42
CA LYS A 105 -25.50 1.21 -19.44
C LYS A 105 -26.70 1.87 -18.78
N VAL A 106 -26.90 3.13 -19.14
CA VAL A 106 -28.11 3.88 -18.82
C VAL A 106 -29.12 3.64 -19.93
N ARG A 107 -30.33 3.20 -19.59
CA ARG A 107 -31.39 2.93 -20.57
C ARG A 107 -32.62 3.80 -20.30
N PRO A 108 -33.26 4.33 -21.36
CA PRO A 108 -34.58 4.94 -21.23
C PRO A 108 -35.61 3.91 -20.74
N SER A 109 -36.44 4.31 -19.80
CA SER A 109 -37.41 3.50 -19.09
C SER A 109 -38.58 4.38 -18.64
N VAL A 110 -39.72 3.76 -18.35
CA VAL A 110 -40.89 4.47 -17.77
C VAL A 110 -40.61 4.84 -16.31
N VAL A 111 -39.86 3.99 -15.59
CA VAL A 111 -39.43 4.18 -14.20
C VAL A 111 -37.91 4.14 -14.10
N GLY A 112 -37.33 5.01 -13.30
CA GLY A 112 -35.87 5.15 -13.20
C GLY A 112 -35.44 6.09 -12.08
N SER A 113 -34.13 6.30 -11.96
CA SER A 113 -33.53 7.12 -10.90
C SER A 113 -33.34 8.58 -11.30
N ARG A 114 -33.35 8.90 -12.60
CA ARG A 114 -33.15 10.27 -13.11
C ARG A 114 -34.13 10.55 -14.24
N PRO A 115 -34.80 11.71 -14.31
CA PRO A 115 -35.67 12.05 -15.43
C PRO A 115 -34.87 12.38 -16.70
N ASN A 116 -35.39 11.96 -17.85
CA ASN A 116 -34.96 12.40 -19.17
C ASN A 116 -35.90 13.53 -19.63
N VAL A 117 -35.56 14.77 -19.25
CA VAL A 117 -36.43 15.94 -19.44
C VAL A 117 -36.85 16.14 -20.90
N PRO A 118 -35.96 16.05 -21.91
CA PRO A 118 -36.38 16.14 -23.32
C PRO A 118 -37.43 15.09 -23.71
N ALA A 119 -37.26 13.84 -23.28
CA ALA A 119 -38.20 12.77 -23.60
C ALA A 119 -39.56 12.96 -22.91
N TYR A 120 -39.57 13.49 -21.68
CA TYR A 120 -40.78 13.84 -20.96
C TYR A 120 -41.58 14.94 -21.67
N VAL A 121 -40.91 16.03 -22.05
CA VAL A 121 -41.54 17.15 -22.77
C VAL A 121 -42.09 16.71 -24.13
N ALA A 122 -41.41 15.79 -24.80
CA ALA A 122 -41.88 15.20 -26.06
C ALA A 122 -43.03 14.18 -25.91
N GLY A 123 -43.53 13.94 -24.68
CA GLY A 123 -44.60 12.96 -24.42
C GLY A 123 -44.17 11.50 -24.59
N ALA A 124 -42.87 11.21 -24.61
CA ALA A 124 -42.39 9.85 -24.80
C ALA A 124 -42.61 9.00 -23.52
N PRO A 125 -43.15 7.77 -23.62
CA PRO A 125 -43.39 6.91 -22.47
C PRO A 125 -42.14 6.58 -21.63
N LYS A 126 -40.96 6.56 -22.28
CA LYS A 126 -39.67 6.27 -21.65
C LYS A 126 -38.97 7.56 -21.20
N SER A 127 -39.62 8.28 -20.30
CA SER A 127 -39.19 9.60 -19.82
C SER A 127 -38.20 9.55 -18.65
N MET A 128 -37.79 8.37 -18.18
CA MET A 128 -36.85 8.19 -17.08
C MET A 128 -35.62 7.40 -17.54
N TYR A 129 -34.45 7.71 -16.96
CA TYR A 129 -33.25 6.92 -17.08
C TYR A 129 -33.20 5.87 -15.97
N ARG A 130 -33.12 4.61 -16.37
CA ARG A 130 -32.88 3.47 -15.48
C ARG A 130 -31.46 2.96 -15.70
N MET A 131 -30.73 2.75 -14.62
CA MET A 131 -29.49 1.98 -14.67
C MET A 131 -29.83 0.49 -14.59
N ASP A 132 -29.21 -0.33 -15.43
CA ASP A 132 -29.32 -1.79 -15.32
C ASP A 132 -28.94 -2.23 -13.88
N ARG A 133 -29.60 -3.28 -13.36
CA ARG A 133 -29.54 -3.67 -11.93
C ARG A 133 -28.09 -3.74 -11.44
N VAL A 134 -27.85 -3.02 -10.34
CA VAL A 134 -26.60 -2.89 -9.61
C VAL A 134 -26.20 -4.27 -9.08
N ARG A 135 -25.09 -4.84 -9.56
CA ARG A 135 -24.39 -5.88 -8.78
C ARG A 135 -23.97 -5.23 -7.46
N GLU A 136 -24.20 -5.90 -6.34
CA GLU A 136 -23.70 -5.40 -5.05
C GLU A 136 -22.20 -5.14 -5.15
N LYS A 137 -21.78 -3.95 -4.72
CA LYS A 137 -20.39 -3.52 -4.79
C LYS A 137 -19.56 -4.46 -3.92
N LYS A 138 -18.70 -5.26 -4.54
CA LYS A 138 -17.77 -6.13 -3.82
C LYS A 138 -16.66 -5.30 -3.21
N PHE A 139 -16.22 -5.67 -2.01
CA PHE A 139 -15.10 -5.01 -1.35
C PHE A 139 -13.90 -5.93 -1.33
N ILE A 140 -12.74 -5.40 -1.72
CA ILE A 140 -11.47 -6.13 -1.70
C ILE A 140 -10.44 -5.34 -0.92
N THR A 141 -9.62 -6.04 -0.13
CA THR A 141 -8.52 -5.41 0.59
C THR A 141 -7.21 -5.74 -0.12
N ILE A 142 -6.42 -4.69 -0.36
CA ILE A 142 -5.05 -4.81 -0.85
C ILE A 142 -4.12 -4.56 0.33
N TYR A 143 -3.23 -5.52 0.57
CA TYR A 143 -2.12 -5.43 1.50
C TYR A 143 -0.82 -5.28 0.70
N ILE A 144 -0.07 -4.20 0.91
CA ILE A 144 1.27 -4.07 0.34
C ILE A 144 2.34 -4.22 1.42
N ASN A 145 3.29 -5.13 1.21
CA ASN A 145 4.42 -5.31 2.09
C ASN A 145 5.48 -4.23 1.84
N LEU A 146 5.81 -3.48 2.88
CA LEU A 146 6.82 -2.43 2.84
C LEU A 146 8.23 -3.00 2.90
N ALA A 147 8.42 -4.21 3.40
CA ALA A 147 9.74 -4.83 3.50
C ALA A 147 10.31 -5.13 2.10
N TYR A 148 11.57 -4.74 1.88
CA TYR A 148 12.34 -5.08 0.69
C TYR A 148 13.83 -5.18 1.04
N ALA A 149 14.60 -5.84 0.17
CA ALA A 149 16.02 -6.07 0.38
C ALA A 149 16.83 -4.77 0.17
N ASN A 150 18.07 -4.73 0.69
CA ASN A 150 18.86 -3.50 0.68
C ASN A 150 19.30 -3.05 -0.73
N ASP A 151 19.32 -3.99 -1.68
CA ASP A 151 19.72 -3.88 -3.08
C ASP A 151 18.57 -3.47 -4.00
N THR A 152 17.35 -3.41 -3.46
CA THR A 152 16.17 -2.94 -4.21
C THR A 152 16.34 -1.46 -4.59
N SER A 153 16.23 -1.17 -5.88
CA SER A 153 16.44 0.17 -6.43
C SER A 153 15.26 1.11 -6.16
N GLU A 154 15.50 2.42 -6.19
CA GLU A 154 14.43 3.43 -6.03
C GLU A 154 13.40 3.33 -7.16
N ASP A 155 13.83 2.96 -8.38
CA ASP A 155 12.94 2.75 -9.52
C ASP A 155 12.01 1.55 -9.32
N GLN A 156 12.53 0.44 -8.77
CA GLN A 156 11.71 -0.72 -8.43
C GLN A 156 10.63 -0.39 -7.39
N ILE A 157 11.01 0.36 -6.34
CA ILE A 157 10.08 0.79 -5.30
C ILE A 157 9.01 1.72 -5.91
N ARG A 158 9.43 2.69 -6.73
CA ARG A 158 8.53 3.62 -7.42
C ARG A 158 7.54 2.88 -8.32
N ASN A 159 8.03 1.98 -9.18
CA ASN A 159 7.19 1.22 -10.10
C ASN A 159 6.16 0.40 -9.32
N ARG A 160 6.58 -0.31 -8.25
CA ARG A 160 5.64 -1.03 -7.37
C ARG A 160 4.55 -0.12 -6.81
N GLY A 161 4.90 1.09 -6.36
CA GLY A 161 3.92 2.08 -5.89
C GLY A 161 2.94 2.51 -6.98
N ILE A 162 3.42 2.80 -8.20
CA ILE A 162 2.59 3.17 -9.35
C ILE A 162 1.63 2.03 -9.69
N LEU A 163 2.14 0.81 -9.83
CA LEU A 163 1.37 -0.37 -10.19
C LEU A 163 0.31 -0.72 -9.14
N THR A 164 0.61 -0.49 -7.86
CA THR A 164 -0.38 -0.62 -6.78
C THR A 164 -1.55 0.34 -6.97
N LEU A 165 -1.28 1.62 -7.23
CA LEU A 165 -2.36 2.60 -7.46
C LEU A 165 -3.09 2.37 -8.79
N ASN A 166 -2.39 1.84 -9.80
CA ASN A 166 -3.00 1.46 -11.05
C ASN A 166 -3.95 0.26 -10.88
N LEU A 167 -3.55 -0.76 -10.12
CA LEU A 167 -4.40 -1.90 -9.77
C LEU A 167 -5.69 -1.46 -9.06
N ILE A 168 -5.60 -0.51 -8.11
CA ILE A 168 -6.78 0.07 -7.47
C ILE A 168 -7.74 0.62 -8.53
N LYS A 169 -7.22 1.38 -9.51
CA LYS A 169 -8.02 1.93 -10.61
C LYS A 169 -8.64 0.84 -11.49
N ILE A 170 -7.91 -0.23 -11.81
CA ILE A 170 -8.44 -1.39 -12.56
C ILE A 170 -9.60 -2.03 -11.79
N LEU A 171 -9.43 -2.26 -10.49
CA LEU A 171 -10.46 -2.86 -9.64
C LEU A 171 -11.69 -1.95 -9.52
N GLU A 172 -11.50 -0.65 -9.32
CA GLU A 172 -12.60 0.33 -9.27
C GLU A 172 -13.37 0.41 -10.60
N ASN A 173 -12.66 0.32 -11.74
CA ASN A 173 -13.28 0.24 -13.08
C ASN A 173 -14.10 -1.05 -13.28
N ASN A 174 -13.82 -2.09 -12.50
CA ASN A 174 -14.56 -3.35 -12.46
C ASN A 174 -15.59 -3.40 -11.31
N ASP A 175 -16.04 -2.22 -10.82
CA ASP A 175 -17.05 -2.05 -9.76
C ASP A 175 -16.63 -2.62 -8.38
N TYR A 176 -15.33 -2.77 -8.08
CA TYR A 176 -14.87 -3.11 -6.74
C TYR A 176 -14.68 -1.86 -5.86
N GLY A 177 -14.91 -2.00 -4.56
CA GLY A 177 -14.49 -1.04 -3.54
C GLY A 177 -13.18 -1.51 -2.92
N VAL A 178 -12.16 -0.67 -2.96
CA VAL A 178 -10.82 -1.08 -2.53
C VAL A 178 -10.46 -0.49 -1.17
N ASN A 179 -9.95 -1.33 -0.28
CA ASN A 179 -9.34 -0.93 0.99
C ASN A 179 -7.82 -1.11 0.88
N LEU A 180 -7.05 -0.04 1.00
CA LEU A 180 -5.58 -0.11 0.90
C LEU A 180 -4.94 -0.06 2.29
N LYS A 181 -4.20 -1.11 2.61
CA LYS A 181 -3.35 -1.20 3.81
C LYS A 181 -1.91 -1.44 3.40
N VAL A 182 -0.99 -0.77 4.08
CA VAL A 182 0.43 -1.11 4.02
C VAL A 182 0.79 -1.90 5.27
N PHE A 183 1.72 -2.84 5.15
CA PHE A 183 2.19 -3.61 6.29
C PHE A 183 3.67 -3.90 6.19
N GLU A 184 4.31 -4.24 7.31
CA GLU A 184 5.67 -4.77 7.32
C GLU A 184 5.69 -6.01 8.19
N THR A 185 6.30 -7.08 7.68
CA THR A 185 6.58 -8.31 8.43
C THR A 185 8.01 -8.74 8.24
N CYS A 186 8.73 -8.92 9.34
CA CYS A 186 10.10 -9.42 9.33
C CYS A 186 10.41 -10.17 10.63
N MET A 187 11.47 -10.97 10.63
CA MET A 187 11.84 -11.78 11.79
C MET A 187 13.33 -11.71 12.12
N VAL A 188 13.65 -11.95 13.39
CA VAL A 188 15.00 -12.23 13.90
C VAL A 188 14.89 -13.31 14.96
N GLY A 189 15.59 -14.43 14.77
CA GLY A 189 15.53 -15.55 15.71
C GLY A 189 14.09 -16.06 15.89
N ARG A 190 13.58 -15.98 17.13
CA ARG A 190 12.19 -16.37 17.48
C ARG A 190 11.25 -15.18 17.59
N GLU A 191 11.68 -13.98 17.23
CA GLU A 191 10.88 -12.78 17.31
C GLU A 191 10.43 -12.34 15.91
N VAL A 192 9.17 -11.92 15.82
CA VAL A 192 8.55 -11.45 14.59
C VAL A 192 7.99 -10.06 14.82
N PHE A 193 8.32 -9.13 13.94
CA PHE A 193 7.71 -7.81 13.88
C PHE A 193 6.59 -7.83 12.83
N ALA A 194 5.44 -7.29 13.19
CA ALA A 194 4.25 -7.22 12.36
C ALA A 194 3.58 -5.85 12.53
N ALA A 195 3.68 -4.98 11.54
CA ALA A 195 3.03 -3.67 11.59
C ALA A 195 2.02 -3.49 10.47
N THR A 196 0.86 -2.89 10.77
CA THR A 196 -0.16 -2.53 9.76
C THR A 196 -0.52 -1.06 9.86
N ILE A 197 -0.63 -0.38 8.72
CA ILE A 197 -1.09 1.00 8.63
C ILE A 197 -2.19 1.11 7.56
N GLY A 198 -3.34 1.64 7.93
CA GLY A 198 -4.42 1.95 6.99
C GLY A 198 -4.13 3.20 6.15
N ILE A 199 -4.24 3.12 4.83
CA ILE A 199 -3.97 4.25 3.92
C ILE A 199 -5.27 4.86 3.38
N SER A 200 -6.14 4.03 2.82
CA SER A 200 -7.40 4.43 2.19
C SER A 200 -8.49 3.41 2.48
N ARG A 201 -9.72 3.88 2.67
CA ARG A 201 -10.90 3.04 2.93
C ARG A 201 -11.81 2.97 1.70
N PRO A 202 -12.64 1.92 1.57
CA PRO A 202 -13.57 1.82 0.46
C PRO A 202 -14.53 3.01 0.39
N GLY A 203 -14.61 3.63 -0.79
CA GLY A 203 -15.49 4.77 -1.05
C GLY A 203 -14.87 6.14 -0.76
N GLU A 204 -13.67 6.20 -0.18
CA GLU A 204 -12.87 7.42 -0.12
C GLU A 204 -12.21 7.67 -1.49
N LEU A 205 -12.14 8.93 -1.93
CA LEU A 205 -11.35 9.27 -3.12
C LEU A 205 -9.86 9.03 -2.82
N LEU A 206 -9.20 8.23 -3.65
CA LEU A 206 -7.80 7.89 -3.48
C LEU A 206 -6.91 9.14 -3.59
N ASN A 207 -6.35 9.58 -2.46
CA ASN A 207 -5.41 10.69 -2.44
C ASN A 207 -3.99 10.18 -2.80
N VAL A 208 -3.59 10.42 -4.04
CA VAL A 208 -2.29 10.00 -4.59
C VAL A 208 -1.11 10.56 -3.77
N LYS A 209 -1.16 11.82 -3.34
CA LYS A 209 -0.08 12.45 -2.55
C LYS A 209 0.09 11.77 -1.18
N LYS A 210 -1.03 11.39 -0.54
CA LYS A 210 -1.03 10.66 0.73
C LYS A 210 -0.48 9.23 0.59
N CYS A 211 -0.73 8.59 -0.55
CA CYS A 211 -0.23 7.23 -0.82
C CYS A 211 1.24 7.22 -1.23
N TYR A 212 1.72 8.28 -1.88
CA TYR A 212 3.07 8.32 -2.44
C TYR A 212 4.17 8.06 -1.40
N TYR A 213 4.09 8.74 -0.25
CA TYR A 213 5.12 8.61 0.78
C TYR A 213 5.29 7.18 1.31
N PRO A 214 4.25 6.51 1.84
CA PRO A 214 4.40 5.14 2.35
C PRO A 214 4.73 4.11 1.27
N LEU A 215 4.37 4.34 0.00
CA LEU A 215 4.61 3.39 -1.08
C LEU A 215 6.01 3.53 -1.70
N CYS A 216 6.54 4.75 -1.79
CA CYS A 216 7.73 5.07 -2.58
C CYS A 216 8.89 5.63 -1.76
N GLY A 217 8.63 6.30 -0.65
CA GLY A 217 9.65 6.98 0.14
C GLY A 217 10.52 5.99 0.90
N LYS A 218 11.82 5.93 0.58
CA LYS A 218 12.78 5.08 1.32
C LYS A 218 12.90 5.49 2.80
N GLU A 219 12.66 6.76 3.10
CA GLU A 219 12.59 7.32 4.45
C GLU A 219 11.47 6.66 5.26
N PHE A 220 10.35 6.31 4.61
CA PHE A 220 9.24 5.69 5.30
C PHE A 220 9.65 4.34 5.90
N LEU A 221 10.28 3.47 5.12
CA LEU A 221 10.80 2.21 5.65
C LEU A 221 11.99 2.44 6.60
N ARG A 222 13.01 3.19 6.14
CA ARG A 222 14.33 3.24 6.80
C ARG A 222 14.38 4.16 8.02
N ARG A 223 13.49 5.15 8.12
CA ARG A 223 13.36 6.07 9.27
C ARG A 223 12.13 5.71 10.09
N VAL A 224 10.95 5.81 9.48
CA VAL A 224 9.66 5.71 10.19
C VAL A 224 9.43 4.30 10.72
N MET A 225 9.46 3.27 9.87
CA MET A 225 9.25 1.90 10.32
C MET A 225 10.37 1.39 11.22
N CYS A 226 11.62 1.77 10.94
CA CYS A 226 12.75 1.50 11.84
C CYS A 226 12.56 2.11 13.23
N ARG A 227 12.03 3.33 13.34
CA ARG A 227 11.75 3.95 14.63
C ARG A 227 10.68 3.20 15.42
N ILE A 228 9.67 2.67 14.74
CA ILE A 228 8.66 1.80 15.35
C ILE A 228 9.33 0.54 15.92
N LYS A 229 10.16 -0.15 15.11
CA LYS A 229 10.91 -1.35 15.52
C LYS A 229 11.84 -1.09 16.70
N GLU A 230 12.54 0.03 16.70
CA GLU A 230 13.42 0.46 17.80
C GLU A 230 12.69 0.64 19.13
N SER A 231 11.39 0.93 19.07
CA SER A 231 10.56 1.12 20.26
C SER A 231 9.99 -0.20 20.80
N MET A 232 10.18 -1.31 20.08
CA MET A 232 9.63 -2.61 20.46
C MET A 232 10.46 -3.27 21.56
N PRO A 233 9.82 -3.97 22.52
CA PRO A 233 10.50 -4.68 23.60
C PRO A 233 11.11 -6.02 23.14
N PHE A 234 11.81 -6.01 22.01
CA PHE A 234 12.58 -7.13 21.49
C PHE A 234 13.67 -7.60 22.47
N LYS A 235 14.04 -8.87 22.35
CA LYS A 235 15.12 -9.52 23.13
C LYS A 235 16.21 -10.11 22.23
N GLU A 236 15.93 -10.33 20.95
CA GLU A 236 16.88 -10.86 19.97
C GLU A 236 17.73 -9.74 19.34
N ASN A 237 18.73 -10.12 18.54
CA ASN A 237 19.72 -9.20 17.95
C ASN A 237 19.20 -8.38 16.74
N TRP A 238 18.14 -7.58 16.94
CA TRP A 238 17.51 -6.79 15.88
C TRP A 238 18.36 -5.63 15.33
N HIS A 239 19.34 -5.15 16.08
CA HIS A 239 20.16 -3.99 15.73
C HIS A 239 21.00 -4.13 14.45
N MET A 240 21.27 -5.37 14.02
CA MET A 240 22.14 -5.65 12.87
C MET A 240 21.47 -5.33 11.53
N SER A 241 20.26 -5.86 11.29
CA SER A 241 19.58 -5.77 9.99
C SER A 241 18.13 -5.28 10.07
N TYR A 242 17.59 -5.04 11.27
CA TYR A 242 16.19 -4.66 11.47
C TYR A 242 15.19 -5.70 10.92
N GLY A 243 15.62 -6.96 10.85
CA GLY A 243 14.82 -8.11 10.41
C GLY A 243 15.32 -8.76 9.13
N GLN A 244 14.84 -9.98 8.90
CA GLN A 244 14.90 -10.68 7.62
C GLN A 244 13.50 -10.76 7.00
N LEU A 245 13.44 -10.76 5.67
CA LEU A 245 12.20 -10.86 4.91
C LEU A 245 11.52 -12.21 5.17
N LEU A 246 10.20 -12.15 5.38
CA LEU A 246 9.34 -13.31 5.43
C LEU A 246 8.69 -13.52 4.06
N SER A 247 8.59 -14.77 3.62
CA SER A 247 7.85 -15.12 2.40
C SER A 247 6.37 -14.76 2.53
N ASP A 248 5.70 -14.44 1.41
CA ASP A 248 4.26 -14.12 1.38
C ASP A 248 3.38 -15.09 2.21
N LYS A 249 3.59 -16.40 2.07
CA LYS A 249 2.82 -17.42 2.81
C LYS A 249 2.92 -17.24 4.33
N HIS A 250 4.13 -17.02 4.84
CA HIS A 250 4.35 -16.78 6.28
C HIS A 250 3.78 -15.43 6.71
N SER A 251 3.96 -14.40 5.90
CA SER A 251 3.40 -13.07 6.14
C SER A 251 1.87 -13.11 6.24
N ARG A 252 1.18 -13.85 5.36
CA ARG A 252 -0.27 -14.07 5.41
C ARG A 252 -0.71 -14.72 6.72
N ILE A 253 -0.02 -15.77 7.14
CA ILE A 253 -0.31 -16.47 8.40
C ILE A 253 -0.10 -15.54 9.60
N ILE A 254 1.04 -14.86 9.67
CA ILE A 254 1.39 -13.97 10.80
C ILE A 254 0.43 -12.78 10.87
N MET A 255 0.06 -12.20 9.73
CA MET A 255 -0.79 -11.01 9.68
C MET A 255 -2.28 -11.34 9.69
N ASP A 256 -2.65 -12.62 9.71
CA ASP A 256 -4.02 -13.10 9.59
C ASP A 256 -4.72 -12.49 8.36
N ILE A 257 -4.00 -12.43 7.23
CA ILE A 257 -4.51 -11.87 5.98
C ILE A 257 -5.49 -12.86 5.35
N PRO A 258 -6.73 -12.43 5.03
CA PRO A 258 -7.70 -13.28 4.34
C PRO A 258 -7.22 -13.79 2.98
N GLU A 259 -7.64 -15.00 2.61
CA GLU A 259 -7.27 -15.63 1.32
C GLU A 259 -7.79 -14.83 0.11
N ASP A 260 -8.95 -14.19 0.23
CA ASP A 260 -9.54 -13.33 -0.81
C ASP A 260 -8.89 -11.94 -0.91
N ALA A 261 -7.94 -11.62 -0.02
CA ALA A 261 -7.20 -10.37 -0.08
C ALA A 261 -6.01 -10.47 -1.05
N ILE A 262 -5.81 -9.37 -1.79
CA ILE A 262 -4.64 -9.21 -2.66
C ILE A 262 -3.44 -8.82 -1.81
N VAL A 263 -2.34 -9.56 -1.93
CA VAL A 263 -1.08 -9.20 -1.30
C VAL A 263 -0.05 -8.84 -2.37
N ILE A 264 0.56 -7.67 -2.21
CA ILE A 264 1.63 -7.17 -3.05
C ILE A 264 2.93 -7.27 -2.25
N GLY A 265 3.83 -8.15 -2.69
CA GLY A 265 5.11 -8.42 -2.03
C GLY A 265 6.20 -7.40 -2.32
N SER A 266 7.44 -7.81 -2.10
CA SER A 266 8.63 -7.05 -2.50
C SER A 266 8.70 -6.90 -4.04
N PRO A 267 9.40 -5.89 -4.58
CA PRO A 267 9.52 -5.75 -6.04
C PRO A 267 10.07 -7.00 -6.73
N ALA A 268 11.05 -7.67 -6.13
CA ALA A 268 11.62 -8.92 -6.65
C ALA A 268 10.58 -10.06 -6.72
N GLU A 269 9.77 -10.25 -5.68
CA GLU A 269 8.69 -11.27 -5.67
C GLU A 269 7.62 -10.99 -6.73
N MET A 270 7.40 -9.71 -7.04
CA MET A 270 6.44 -9.24 -8.04
C MET A 270 7.00 -9.18 -9.47
N GLY A 271 8.28 -9.51 -9.68
CA GLY A 271 8.93 -9.45 -10.99
C GLY A 271 9.19 -8.03 -11.51
N ILE A 272 9.23 -7.04 -10.62
CA ILE A 272 9.44 -5.62 -10.95
C ILE A 272 10.94 -5.34 -11.00
N LEU A 273 11.45 -4.95 -12.17
CA LEU A 273 12.86 -4.65 -12.40
C LEU A 273 13.18 -3.16 -12.29
N GLY A 274 12.19 -2.28 -12.46
CA GLY A 274 12.36 -0.82 -12.37
C GLY A 274 12.79 -0.15 -13.69
N ALA A 275 13.05 -0.92 -14.74
CA ALA A 275 13.56 -0.41 -16.01
C ALA A 275 12.46 0.12 -16.94
N ASP A 276 11.40 -0.67 -17.16
CA ASP A 276 10.25 -0.33 -18.01
C ASP A 276 8.97 -0.58 -17.22
N ILE A 277 8.17 0.48 -17.04
CA ILE A 277 6.93 0.43 -16.26
C ILE A 277 5.86 -0.44 -16.92
N TYR A 278 5.83 -0.55 -18.25
CA TYR A 278 4.87 -1.36 -18.99
C TYR A 278 5.21 -2.85 -18.89
N GLU A 279 6.49 -3.22 -19.03
CA GLU A 279 6.93 -4.61 -18.79
C GLU A 279 6.70 -5.02 -17.32
N ASP A 280 7.04 -4.13 -16.39
CA ASP A 280 6.80 -4.36 -14.97
C ASP A 280 5.30 -4.50 -14.68
N ALA A 281 4.43 -3.75 -15.37
CA ALA A 281 2.98 -3.85 -15.22
C ALA A 281 2.44 -5.22 -15.67
N ASP A 282 2.90 -5.72 -16.82
CA ASP A 282 2.47 -7.02 -17.34
C ASP A 282 2.93 -8.15 -16.39
N ARG A 283 4.20 -8.15 -15.94
CA ARG A 283 4.73 -9.13 -14.97
C ARG A 283 3.99 -9.06 -13.63
N PHE A 284 3.71 -7.85 -13.15
CA PHE A 284 2.99 -7.61 -11.91
C PHE A 284 1.57 -8.19 -11.95
N LEU A 285 0.82 -7.95 -13.03
CA LEU A 285 -0.54 -8.48 -13.18
C LEU A 285 -0.56 -9.99 -13.39
N GLU A 286 0.39 -10.53 -14.17
CA GLU A 286 0.56 -11.97 -14.34
C GLU A 286 0.80 -12.65 -12.98
N LYS A 287 1.64 -12.05 -12.12
CA LYS A 287 1.92 -12.57 -10.78
C LYS A 287 0.68 -12.60 -9.89
N LEU A 288 -0.19 -11.60 -10.01
CA LEU A 288 -1.45 -11.54 -9.26
C LEU A 288 -2.52 -12.47 -9.82
N ASN A 289 -2.37 -12.96 -11.06
CA ASN A 289 -3.27 -13.93 -11.72
C ASN A 289 -4.76 -13.52 -11.72
N LEU A 290 -5.02 -12.21 -11.87
CA LEU A 290 -6.38 -11.63 -11.79
C LEU A 290 -7.18 -11.81 -13.09
N ASN A 291 -6.55 -12.28 -14.17
CA ASN A 291 -7.11 -12.39 -15.51
C ASN A 291 -8.33 -13.31 -15.58
N LYS A 292 -8.51 -14.19 -14.58
CA LYS A 292 -9.67 -15.08 -14.46
C LYS A 292 -10.91 -14.38 -13.91
N GLU A 293 -10.74 -13.27 -13.21
CA GLU A 293 -11.81 -12.60 -12.45
C GLU A 293 -12.19 -11.22 -13.01
N ILE A 294 -11.22 -10.51 -13.59
CA ILE A 294 -11.40 -9.16 -14.13
C ILE A 294 -10.70 -8.99 -15.47
N VAL A 295 -11.18 -8.04 -16.27
CA VAL A 295 -10.50 -7.65 -17.50
C VAL A 295 -9.27 -6.84 -17.13
N VAL A 296 -8.10 -7.33 -17.54
CA VAL A 296 -6.82 -6.65 -17.38
C VAL A 296 -6.25 -6.21 -18.74
N PRO A 297 -5.59 -5.05 -18.84
CA PRO A 297 -4.92 -4.62 -20.07
C PRO A 297 -3.64 -5.42 -20.33
N SER A 298 -3.17 -5.40 -21.58
CA SER A 298 -1.77 -5.77 -21.89
C SER A 298 -0.98 -4.51 -22.17
N TYR A 299 -0.13 -4.11 -21.23
CA TYR A 299 0.54 -2.82 -21.26
C TYR A 299 1.58 -2.72 -22.37
N VAL A 300 2.41 -3.75 -22.57
CA VAL A 300 3.43 -3.74 -23.63
C VAL A 300 2.82 -3.74 -25.03
N LYS A 301 1.71 -4.45 -25.21
CA LYS A 301 1.03 -4.48 -26.51
C LYS A 301 0.35 -3.15 -26.80
N GLU A 302 -0.36 -2.61 -25.82
CA GLU A 302 -1.17 -1.41 -26.00
C GLU A 302 -0.34 -0.13 -26.08
N SER A 303 0.83 -0.07 -25.44
CA SER A 303 1.76 1.07 -25.55
C SER A 303 2.35 1.17 -26.97
N LYS A 304 2.75 0.04 -27.57
CA LYS A 304 3.28 0.00 -28.95
C LYS A 304 2.26 0.44 -30.01
N GLU A 305 0.97 0.15 -29.78
CA GLU A 305 -0.12 0.59 -30.66
C GLU A 305 -0.43 2.10 -30.55
N GLU A 306 -0.02 2.78 -29.47
CA GLU A 306 -0.10 4.25 -29.36
C GLU A 306 1.02 4.96 -30.12
N GLU A 307 2.24 4.40 -30.12
CA GLU A 307 3.39 4.99 -30.83
C GLU A 307 3.23 4.95 -32.36
N THR A 308 2.33 4.11 -32.88
CA THR A 308 2.06 3.95 -34.33
C THR A 308 0.93 4.86 -34.86
N ARG A 309 0.31 5.69 -34.02
CA ARG A 309 -0.79 6.60 -34.38
C ARG A 309 -0.39 8.06 -34.26
#